data_AF-A0A955SIE9-F1
#
_entry.id   AF-A0A955SIE9-F1
#
_cell.length_a   1.000
_cell.length_b   1.000
_cell.length_c   1.000
_cell.angle_alpha   90.00
_cell.angle_beta   90.00
_cell.angle_gamma   90.00
#
_symmetry.space_group_name_H-M   'P 1'
#
loop_
_entity.id
_entity.type
_entity.pdbx_description
1 polymer ?
#
loop_
_entity_poly.entity_id
_entity_poly.type
_entity_poly.pdbx_seq_one_letter_code
_entity_poly.pdbx_strand_id
1 'polypeptide(L)'
;MRKLRVMALMHQDLVPPDDVEHADLAEVEWKTEFDVVSTLRDLGHEVMAVGVRDDLSVIDNLVTDWKPHIAFNLLEEFNGNPEFDQNVVSYLEL
;
A
#
# COMPACT_ATOMS: atom_id res chain seq x y z
N MET A 1 13.39 9.33 -15.34
CA MET A 1 13.01 7.97 -14.91
C MET A 1 11.74 7.54 -15.64
N ARG A 2 11.48 6.24 -15.79
CA ARG A 2 10.22 5.72 -16.36
C ARG A 2 9.09 5.87 -15.33
N LYS A 3 7.94 6.43 -15.72
CA LYS A 3 6.74 6.46 -14.87
C LYS A 3 6.22 5.02 -14.65
N LEU A 4 5.94 4.68 -13.40
CA LEU A 4 5.45 3.36 -12.99
C LEU A 4 4.04 3.49 -12.42
N ARG A 5 3.27 2.40 -12.48
CA ARG A 5 2.03 2.20 -11.74
C ARG A 5 2.44 1.35 -10.53
N VAL A 6 2.35 1.91 -9.35
CA VAL A 6 2.78 1.30 -8.09
C VAL A 6 1.55 0.99 -7.26
N MET A 7 1.37 -0.29 -6.91
CA MET A 7 0.40 -0.71 -5.92
C MET A 7 1.09 -0.70 -4.56
N ALA A 8 0.75 0.24 -3.68
CA ALA A 8 1.30 0.32 -2.33
C ALA A 8 0.36 -0.44 -1.38
N LEU A 9 0.77 -1.62 -0.93
CA LEU A 9 0.01 -2.46 -0.02
C LEU A 9 0.30 -2.04 1.41
N MET A 10 -0.72 -1.89 2.24
CA MET A 10 -0.61 -1.51 3.65
C MET A 10 -1.80 -2.05 4.44
N HIS A 11 -1.71 -2.02 5.77
CA HIS A 11 -2.88 -2.40 6.58
C HIS A 11 -4.05 -1.46 6.31
N GLN A 12 -5.29 -1.98 6.30
CA GLN A 12 -6.48 -1.18 5.96
C GLN A 12 -6.65 0.06 6.85
N ASP A 13 -6.30 -0.03 8.12
CA ASP A 13 -6.41 1.08 9.08
C ASP A 13 -5.27 2.11 8.97
N LEU A 14 -4.21 1.77 8.21
CA LEU A 14 -3.05 2.63 7.98
C LEU A 14 -3.10 3.34 6.62
N VAL A 15 -4.19 3.18 5.86
CA VAL A 15 -4.36 3.91 4.60
C VAL A 15 -4.47 5.40 4.90
N PRO A 16 -3.55 6.24 4.39
CA PRO A 16 -3.58 7.66 4.67
C PRO A 16 -4.82 8.30 4.00
N PRO A 17 -5.48 9.27 4.66
CA PRO A 17 -6.60 9.99 4.07
C PRO A 17 -6.13 10.84 2.88
N ASP A 18 -7.05 11.13 1.96
CA ASP A 18 -6.77 11.99 0.81
C ASP A 18 -6.47 13.45 1.20
N ASP A 19 -7.07 13.91 2.31
CA ASP A 19 -6.86 15.23 2.88
C ASP A 19 -6.18 15.13 4.25
N VAL A 20 -5.04 15.81 4.36
CA VAL A 20 -4.17 15.83 5.55
C VAL A 20 -3.97 17.24 6.11
N GLU A 21 -4.70 18.25 5.62
CA GLU A 21 -4.48 19.67 5.98
C GLU A 21 -4.58 19.96 7.48
N HIS A 22 -5.28 19.13 8.24
CA HIS A 22 -5.49 19.28 9.69
C HIS A 22 -4.86 18.17 10.53
N ALA A 23 -4.10 17.28 9.92
CA ALA A 23 -3.38 16.24 10.63
C ALA A 23 -2.03 16.78 11.15
N ASP A 24 -1.70 16.50 12.42
CA ASP A 24 -0.32 16.60 12.86
C ASP A 24 0.44 15.37 12.37
N LEU A 25 1.11 15.51 11.23
CA LEU A 25 1.83 14.41 10.58
C LEU A 25 2.93 13.79 11.47
N ALA A 26 3.35 14.42 12.57
CA ALA A 26 4.30 13.83 13.50
C ALA A 26 3.66 12.80 14.45
N GLU A 27 2.34 12.82 14.62
CA GLU A 27 1.62 12.00 15.60
C GLU A 27 0.69 10.95 14.98
N VAL A 28 0.51 10.95 13.65
CA VAL A 28 -0.39 10.01 12.96
C VAL A 28 0.23 8.63 12.79
N GLU A 29 -0.57 7.58 13.00
CA GLU A 29 -0.13 6.19 12.86
C GLU A 29 0.20 5.81 11.40
N TRP A 30 -0.48 6.42 10.42
CA TRP A 30 -0.28 6.20 8.98
C TRP A 30 0.88 7.01 8.36
N LYS A 31 1.77 7.58 9.19
CA LYS A 31 2.83 8.49 8.73
C LYS A 31 3.77 7.83 7.72
N THR A 32 4.15 6.59 7.97
CA THR A 32 5.04 5.82 7.09
C THR A 32 4.41 5.63 5.72
N GLU A 33 3.14 5.23 5.67
CA GLU A 33 2.37 5.00 4.45
C GLU A 33 2.21 6.30 3.66
N PHE A 34 1.89 7.40 4.35
CA PHE A 34 1.80 8.71 3.74
C PHE A 34 3.13 9.15 3.13
N ASP A 35 4.25 9.00 3.85
CA ASP A 35 5.57 9.38 3.34
C ASP A 35 5.95 8.58 2.10
N VAL A 36 5.71 7.27 2.12
CA VAL A 36 5.99 6.40 0.97
C VAL A 36 5.12 6.79 -0.23
N VAL A 37 3.80 6.93 -0.03
CA VAL A 37 2.86 7.26 -1.10
C VAL A 37 3.14 8.65 -1.70
N SER A 38 3.32 9.66 -0.85
CA SER A 38 3.64 11.03 -1.29
C SER A 38 4.97 11.09 -2.03
N THR A 39 6.02 10.47 -1.48
CA THR A 39 7.35 10.44 -2.12
C THR A 39 7.30 9.74 -3.47
N LEU A 40 6.62 8.60 -3.60
CA LEU A 40 6.50 7.89 -4.88
C LEU A 40 5.73 8.72 -5.92
N ARG A 41 4.70 9.45 -5.50
CA ARG A 41 3.95 10.39 -6.36
C ARG A 41 4.84 11.57 -6.79
N ASP A 42 5.61 12.14 -5.88
CA ASP A 42 6.55 13.24 -6.15
C ASP A 42 7.69 12.83 -7.10
N LEU A 43 8.11 11.57 -7.04
CA LEU A 43 9.03 10.96 -8.00
C LEU A 43 8.41 10.74 -9.40
N GLY A 44 7.11 11.04 -9.56
CA GLY A 44 6.39 11.00 -10.83
C GLY A 44 5.73 9.66 -11.14
N HIS A 45 5.61 8.76 -10.17
CA HIS A 45 4.89 7.50 -10.32
C HIS A 45 3.37 7.70 -10.12
N GLU A 46 2.58 6.83 -10.73
CA GLU A 46 1.16 6.69 -10.42
C GLU A 46 1.03 5.68 -9.28
N VAL A 47 0.47 6.08 -8.14
CA VAL A 47 0.49 5.28 -6.92
C VAL A 47 -0.93 5.10 -6.41
N MET A 48 -1.33 3.84 -6.23
CA MET A 48 -2.58 3.46 -5.58
C MET A 48 -2.27 2.85 -4.22
N ALA A 49 -2.75 3.48 -3.15
CA ALA A 49 -2.70 2.92 -1.81
C ALA A 49 -3.81 1.89 -1.67
N VAL A 50 -3.47 0.70 -1.22
CA VAL A 50 -4.38 -0.45 -1.10
C VAL A 50 -4.32 -0.97 0.33
N GLY A 51 -5.42 -0.75 1.04
CA GLY A 51 -5.64 -1.31 2.36
C GLY A 51 -5.99 -2.79 2.29
N VAL A 52 -5.24 -3.62 3.00
CA VAL A 52 -5.49 -5.06 3.13
C VAL A 52 -5.63 -5.38 4.61
N ARG A 53 -6.62 -6.19 4.97
CA ARG A 53 -6.80 -6.70 6.33
C ARG A 53 -6.92 -8.22 6.35
N ASP A 54 -7.98 -8.72 5.72
CA ASP A 54 -8.33 -10.14 5.72
C ASP A 54 -8.72 -10.68 4.32
N ASP A 55 -8.80 -9.80 3.32
CA ASP A 55 -9.19 -10.15 1.95
C ASP A 55 -8.06 -9.82 0.96
N LEU A 56 -7.46 -10.87 0.36
CA LEU A 56 -6.43 -10.73 -0.67
C LEU A 56 -7.01 -10.48 -2.07
N SER A 57 -8.31 -10.70 -2.29
CA SER A 57 -8.94 -10.52 -3.61
C SER A 57 -8.86 -9.08 -4.12
N VAL A 58 -8.68 -8.11 -3.21
CA VAL A 58 -8.42 -6.70 -3.57
C VAL A 58 -7.14 -6.55 -4.39
N ILE A 59 -6.14 -7.40 -4.15
CA ILE A 59 -4.89 -7.44 -4.91
C ILE A 59 -5.15 -8.00 -6.31
N ASP A 60 -5.84 -9.14 -6.42
CA ASP A 60 -6.17 -9.78 -7.71
C ASP A 60 -6.97 -8.85 -8.62
N ASN A 61 -7.97 -8.18 -8.06
CA ASN A 61 -8.81 -7.23 -8.78
C ASN A 61 -7.95 -6.09 -9.33
N LEU A 62 -7.04 -5.54 -8.50
CA LEU A 62 -6.19 -4.44 -8.94
C LEU A 62 -5.14 -4.88 -9.96
N VAL A 63 -4.59 -6.08 -9.82
CA VAL A 63 -3.69 -6.67 -10.81
C VAL A 63 -4.38 -6.82 -12.16
N THR A 64 -5.65 -7.23 -12.17
CA THR A 64 -6.44 -7.43 -13.39
C THR A 64 -6.86 -6.11 -14.03
N ASP A 65 -7.43 -5.19 -13.24
CA ASP A 65 -8.10 -3.99 -13.73
C ASP A 65 -7.13 -2.84 -13.98
N TRP A 66 -6.17 -2.64 -13.07
CA TRP A 66 -5.25 -1.50 -13.11
C TRP A 66 -3.83 -1.88 -13.56
N LYS A 67 -3.48 -3.17 -13.49
CA LYS A 67 -2.22 -3.74 -14.00
C LYS A 67 -0.99 -2.98 -13.49
N PRO A 68 -0.72 -3.00 -12.17
CA PRO A 68 0.46 -2.36 -11.60
C PRO A 68 1.74 -2.89 -12.26
N HIS A 69 2.77 -2.05 -12.33
CA HIS A 69 4.09 -2.50 -12.78
C HIS A 69 4.90 -3.13 -11.65
N ILE A 70 4.68 -2.67 -10.41
CA ILE A 70 5.32 -3.17 -9.19
C ILE A 70 4.32 -3.10 -8.02
N ALA A 71 4.52 -3.97 -7.04
CA ALA A 71 3.94 -3.83 -5.71
C ALA A 71 5.01 -3.25 -4.76
N PHE A 72 4.62 -2.30 -3.91
CA PHE A 72 5.41 -1.83 -2.77
C PHE A 72 4.70 -2.35 -1.52
N ASN A 73 5.24 -3.39 -0.89
CA ASN A 73 4.62 -4.01 0.27
C ASN A 73 5.04 -3.29 1.57
N LEU A 74 4.08 -2.70 2.27
CA LEU A 74 4.19 -2.13 3.62
C LEU A 74 3.34 -2.91 4.64
N LEU A 75 2.83 -4.08 4.28
CA LEU A 75 2.16 -4.93 5.26
C LEU A 75 3.20 -5.43 6.28
N GLU A 76 2.83 -5.33 7.56
CA GLU A 76 3.61 -5.87 8.68
C GLU A 76 2.88 -7.05 9.36
N GLU A 77 1.62 -7.25 9.00
CA GLU A 77 0.80 -8.38 9.42
C GLU A 77 -0.30 -8.70 8.39
N PHE A 78 -0.88 -9.89 8.51
CA PHE A 78 -2.08 -10.25 7.77
C PHE A 78 -3.08 -10.94 8.71
N ASN A 79 -4.34 -10.51 8.67
CA ASN A 79 -5.42 -11.02 9.51
C ASN A 79 -5.10 -11.02 11.02
N GLY A 80 -4.47 -9.96 11.52
CA GLY A 80 -4.08 -9.82 12.93
C GLY A 80 -2.94 -10.74 13.38
N ASN A 81 -2.21 -11.34 12.43
CA ASN A 81 -1.06 -12.19 12.71
C ASN A 81 0.18 -11.72 11.93
N PRO A 82 1.19 -11.16 12.62
CA PRO A 82 2.47 -10.79 12.01
C PRO A 82 3.21 -11.95 11.32
N GLU A 83 3.03 -13.19 11.78
CA GLU A 83 3.67 -14.37 11.16
C GLU A 83 3.14 -14.64 9.74
N PHE A 84 1.94 -14.15 9.41
CA PHE A 84 1.33 -14.33 8.09
C PHE A 84 1.79 -13.32 7.05
N ASP A 85 2.62 -12.33 7.39
CA ASP A 85 3.18 -11.39 6.41
C ASP A 85 3.93 -12.11 5.26
N GLN A 86 4.68 -13.16 5.57
CA GLN A 86 5.37 -13.97 4.55
C GLN A 86 4.43 -14.64 3.53
N ASN A 87 3.18 -14.89 3.92
CA ASN A 87 2.18 -15.47 3.03
C ASN A 87 1.74 -14.46 1.97
N VAL A 88 1.72 -13.17 2.30
CA VAL A 88 1.40 -12.10 1.34
C VAL A 88 2.48 -12.02 0.27
N VAL A 89 3.76 -12.06 0.66
CA VAL A 89 4.88 -12.07 -0.29
C VAL A 89 4.81 -13.28 -1.22
N SER A 90 4.55 -14.46 -0.65
CA SER A 90 4.40 -15.69 -1.45
C SER A 90 3.21 -15.62 -2.43
N TYR A 91 2.14 -14.94 -2.05
CA TYR A 91 0.97 -14.74 -2.91
C TYR A 91 1.25 -13.78 -4.07
N LEU A 92 2.09 -12.77 -3.89
CA LEU A 92 2.48 -11.83 -4.95
C LEU A 92 3.38 -12.44 -6.05
N GLU A 93 3.95 -13.63 -5.80
CA GLU A 93 4.77 -14.37 -6.77
C GLU A 93 3.96 -15.27 -7.71
N LEU A 94 2.65 -15.43 -7.47
CA LEU A 94 1.74 -16.27 -8.26
C LEU A 94 1.27 -15.56 -9.53
#